data_AF-A0A967C705-F1
#
_entry.id   AF-A0A967C705-F1
#
_cell.length_a   1.000
_cell.length_b   1.000
_cell.length_c   1.000
_cell.angle_alpha   90.00
_cell.angle_beta   90.00
_cell.angle_gamma   90.00
#
_symmetry.space_group_name_H-M   'P 1'
#
loop_
_entity.id
_entity.type
_entity.pdbx_description
1 polymer ?
#
loop_
_entity_poly.entity_id
_entity_poly.type
_entity_poly.pdbx_seq_one_letter_code
_entity_poly.pdbx_strand_id
1 'polypeptide(L)'
;MNSAFKTPRRISITVPCAIYDQLVEKSGVEGRSISNLAAYLLESALAPAPLTPTPLAPTPLAPTPLAAPRPNGSGRISLRSGQLAC
;
A
#
# COMPACT_ATOMS: atom_id res chain seq x y z
N MET A 1 -2.09 -12.96 -16.94
CA MET A 1 -1.66 -11.91 -16.00
C MET A 1 -0.87 -10.85 -16.77
N ASN A 2 -1.48 -9.76 -17.22
CA ASN A 2 -0.75 -8.69 -17.93
C ASN A 2 -0.10 -7.74 -16.91
N SER A 3 1.03 -8.17 -16.35
CA SER A 3 2.01 -7.26 -15.77
C SER A 3 2.83 -6.62 -16.90
N ALA A 4 2.15 -5.96 -17.83
CA ALA A 4 2.80 -5.21 -18.88
C ALA A 4 3.28 -3.91 -18.25
N PHE A 5 4.60 -3.68 -18.24
CA PHE A 5 5.18 -2.36 -17.98
C PHE A 5 4.35 -1.32 -18.75
N LYS A 6 3.57 -0.50 -18.04
CA LYS A 6 2.68 0.49 -18.67
C LYS A 6 3.57 1.45 -19.44
N THR A 7 3.61 1.30 -20.75
CA THR A 7 4.33 2.22 -21.63
C THR A 7 3.79 3.64 -21.39
N PRO A 8 4.65 4.65 -21.21
CA PRO A 8 4.19 6.02 -21.01
C PRO A 8 3.35 6.46 -22.21
N ARG A 9 2.17 7.02 -21.93
CA ARG A 9 1.29 7.59 -22.95
C ARG A 9 1.39 9.10 -22.87
N ARG A 10 1.86 9.73 -23.95
CA ARG A 10 1.96 11.19 -24.06
C ARG A 10 0.63 11.77 -24.53
N ILE A 11 0.07 12.67 -23.74
CA ILE A 11 -1.13 13.42 -24.05
C ILE A 11 -0.77 14.90 -24.28
N SER A 12 -1.48 15.57 -25.17
CA SER A 12 -1.40 17.01 -25.38
C SER A 12 -2.76 17.60 -25.05
N ILE A 13 -2.79 18.59 -24.17
CA ILE A 13 -4.02 19.26 -23.73
C ILE A 13 -3.89 20.76 -23.92
N THR A 14 -4.99 21.41 -24.30
CA THR A 14 -5.08 22.87 -24.34
C THR A 14 -5.67 23.34 -23.01
N VAL A 15 -5.00 24.26 -22.33
CA VAL A 15 -5.44 24.82 -21.05
C VAL A 15 -5.54 26.34 -21.14
N PRO A 16 -6.38 27.00 -20.31
CA PRO A 16 -6.42 28.46 -20.24
C PRO A 16 -5.06 29.05 -19.84
N CYS A 17 -4.73 30.23 -20.36
CA CYS A 17 -3.46 30.93 -20.08
C CYS A 17 -3.20 31.09 -18.58
N ALA A 18 -4.22 31.51 -17.82
CA ALA A 18 -4.10 31.69 -16.37
C ALA A 18 -3.71 30.39 -15.63
N ILE A 19 -4.15 29.22 -16.10
CA ILE A 19 -3.78 27.93 -15.50
C ILE A 19 -2.35 27.54 -15.86
N TYR A 20 -1.95 27.84 -17.10
CA TYR A 20 -0.57 27.62 -17.55
C TYR A 20 0.42 28.46 -16.71
N ASP A 21 0.12 29.73 -16.47
CA ASP A 21 0.98 30.61 -15.68
C ASP A 21 1.15 30.09 -14.24
N GLN A 22 0.05 29.66 -13.60
CA GLN A 22 0.10 29.04 -12.27
C GLN A 22 0.91 27.75 -12.24
N LEU A 23 0.83 26.93 -13.31
CA LEU A 23 1.64 25.72 -13.42
C LEU A 23 3.13 26.05 -13.56
N VAL A 24 3.48 27.05 -14.36
CA VAL A 24 4.86 27.52 -14.52
C VAL A 24 5.42 27.98 -13.18
N GLU A 25 4.70 28.85 -12.47
CA GLU A 25 5.11 29.38 -11.17
C GLU A 25 5.32 28.25 -10.15
N LYS A 26 4.32 27.37 -9.97
CA LYS A 26 4.42 26.23 -9.04
C LYS A 26 5.55 25.28 -9.41
N SER A 27 5.74 25.01 -10.70
CA SER A 27 6.83 24.14 -11.17
C SER A 27 8.21 24.74 -10.86
N GLY A 28 8.34 26.06 -10.96
CA GLY A 28 9.56 26.78 -10.59
C GLY A 28 9.83 26.73 -9.09
N VAL A 29 8.79 26.91 -8.25
CA VAL A 29 8.91 26.85 -6.79
C VAL A 29 9.27 25.44 -6.30
N GLU A 30 8.65 24.40 -6.86
CA GLU A 30 8.93 23.00 -6.50
C GLU A 30 10.24 22.46 -7.12
N GLY A 31 10.82 23.16 -8.11
CA GLY A 31 12.01 22.69 -8.83
C GLY A 31 11.74 21.45 -9.70
N ARG A 32 10.50 21.30 -10.20
CA ARG A 32 10.07 20.16 -11.02
C ARG A 32 9.68 20.65 -12.41
N SER A 33 9.73 19.77 -13.42
CA SER A 33 9.24 20.15 -14.76
C SER A 33 7.72 20.27 -14.76
N ILE A 34 7.18 21.16 -15.60
CA ILE A 34 5.73 21.38 -15.76
C ILE A 34 4.99 20.06 -16.02
N SER A 35 5.52 19.22 -16.91
CA SER A 35 4.93 17.92 -17.24
C SER A 35 4.87 16.97 -16.03
N ASN A 36 5.89 17.00 -15.16
CA ASN A 36 5.95 16.15 -13.98
C ASN A 36 4.98 16.66 -12.89
N LEU A 37 4.89 17.97 -12.70
CA LEU A 37 3.90 18.59 -11.81
C LEU A 37 2.47 18.29 -12.30
N ALA A 38 2.21 18.46 -13.60
CA ALA A 38 0.91 18.16 -14.18
C ALA A 38 0.53 16.69 -14.01
N ALA A 39 1.46 15.76 -14.22
CA ALA A 39 1.24 14.34 -13.97
C ALA A 39 0.87 14.07 -12.50
N TYR A 40 1.60 14.67 -11.56
CA TYR A 40 1.31 14.55 -10.13
C TYR A 40 -0.09 15.10 -9.75
N LEU A 41 -0.47 16.25 -10.30
CA LEU A 41 -1.80 16.83 -10.07
C LEU A 41 -2.92 15.95 -10.65
N LEU A 42 -2.70 15.36 -11.82
CA LEU A 42 -3.65 14.42 -12.43
C LEU A 42 -3.77 13.13 -11.62
N GLU A 43 -2.64 12.56 -11.17
CA GLU A 43 -2.61 11.35 -10.35
C GLU A 43 -3.30 11.57 -8.99
N SER A 44 -3.06 12.71 -8.35
CA SER A 44 -3.69 13.05 -7.07
C SER A 44 -5.20 13.32 -7.20
N ALA A 45 -5.64 13.94 -8.30
CA ALA A 45 -7.06 14.18 -8.55
C ALA A 45 -7.84 12.88 -8.89
N LEU A 46 -7.19 11.91 -9.53
CA LEU A 46 -7.79 10.61 -9.88
C LEU A 46 -7.56 9.52 -8.82
N ALA A 47 -6.72 9.78 -7.81
CA ALA A 47 -6.51 8.84 -6.73
C ALA A 47 -7.86 8.52 -6.07
N PRO A 48 -8.25 7.24 -5.95
CA PRO A 48 -9.46 6.90 -5.25
C PRO A 48 -9.35 7.46 -3.83
N ALA A 49 -10.40 8.15 -3.37
CA ALA A 49 -10.48 8.58 -1.98
C ALA A 49 -10.07 7.38 -1.12
N PRO A 50 -9.10 7.54 -0.19
CA PRO A 50 -8.71 6.45 0.67
C PRO A 50 -10.00 5.93 1.26
N LEU A 51 -10.28 4.65 1.02
CA LEU A 51 -11.38 3.93 1.63
C LEU A 51 -11.21 4.22 3.11
N THR A 52 -11.97 5.17 3.64
CA THR A 52 -12.02 5.41 5.07
C THR A 52 -12.44 4.06 5.58
N PRO A 53 -11.60 3.32 6.33
CA PRO A 53 -12.07 2.08 6.90
C PRO A 53 -13.29 2.49 7.72
N THR A 54 -14.47 2.09 7.25
CA THR A 54 -15.72 2.27 7.96
C THR A 54 -15.41 1.86 9.39
N PRO A 55 -15.56 2.74 10.41
CA PRO A 55 -15.26 2.37 11.78
C PRO A 55 -16.09 1.12 12.02
N LEU A 56 -15.41 0.00 12.27
CA LEU A 56 -16.01 -1.31 12.46
C LEU A 56 -17.17 -1.13 13.45
N ALA A 57 -18.39 -1.22 12.94
CA ALA A 57 -19.55 -1.37 13.80
C ALA A 57 -19.24 -2.52 14.76
N PRO A 58 -19.55 -2.39 16.07
CA PRO A 58 -19.19 -3.42 17.04
C PRO A 58 -19.90 -4.72 16.65
N THR A 59 -19.15 -5.68 16.13
CA THR A 59 -19.65 -7.02 15.85
C THR A 59 -20.12 -7.62 17.19
N PRO A 60 -21.39 -8.06 17.32
CA PRO A 60 -21.82 -8.72 18.54
C PRO A 60 -21.02 -10.02 18.71
N LEU A 61 -20.48 -10.18 19.91
CA LEU A 61 -19.55 -11.24 20.31
C LEU A 61 -20.26 -12.60 20.20
N ALA A 62 -20.00 -13.35 19.13
CA ALA A 62 -20.42 -14.74 19.04
C ALA A 62 -19.60 -15.58 20.05
N PRO A 63 -20.22 -16.50 20.82
CA PRO A 63 -19.51 -17.28 21.81
C PRO A 63 -18.64 -18.35 21.11
N THR A 64 -17.33 -18.26 21.29
CA THR A 64 -16.36 -19.29 20.88
C THR A 64 -16.63 -20.60 21.63
N PRO A 65 -16.84 -21.75 20.95
CA PRO A 65 -16.96 -23.02 21.65
C PRO A 65 -15.60 -23.46 22.21
N LEU A 66 -15.65 -23.84 23.48
CA LEU A 66 -14.58 -24.31 24.35
C LEU A 66 -13.78 -25.46 23.73
N ALA A 67 -12.46 -25.29 23.65
CA ALA A 67 -11.50 -26.27 23.16
C ALA A 67 -11.54 -27.58 23.97
N ALA A 68 -11.65 -28.72 23.27
CA ALA A 68 -11.56 -30.05 23.87
C ALA A 68 -10.11 -30.38 24.30
N PRO A 69 -9.89 -31.06 25.44
CA PRO A 69 -8.55 -31.47 25.88
C PRO A 69 -8.09 -32.71 25.09
N ARG A 70 -6.87 -32.66 24.52
CA ARG A 70 -6.18 -33.83 23.97
C ARG A 70 -5.45 -34.57 25.10
N PRO A 71 -5.50 -35.92 25.16
CA PRO A 71 -4.86 -36.67 26.23
C PRO A 71 -3.35 -36.78 26.05
N ASN A 72 -2.68 -36.74 27.20
CA ASN A 72 -1.26 -36.94 27.41
C ASN A 72 -0.78 -38.29 26.86
N GLY A 73 0.25 -38.25 26.01
CA GLY A 73 1.03 -39.41 25.58
C GLY A 73 2.49 -39.26 26.00
N SER A 74 2.83 -39.86 27.14
CA SER A 74 4.19 -40.02 27.66
C SER A 74 5.14 -40.62 26.64
N GLY A 75 6.30 -39.98 26.46
CA GLY A 75 7.41 -40.45 25.64
C GLY A 75 8.74 -39.89 26.12
N ARG A 76 9.14 -40.30 27.34
CA ARG A 76 10.53 -40.38 27.84
C ARG A 76 11.38 -41.06 26.72
N ILE A 77 12.67 -40.83 26.43
CA ILE A 77 13.87 -40.76 27.26
C ILE A 77 15.06 -40.22 26.38
N SER A 78 15.86 -39.31 26.94
CA SER A 78 17.35 -39.19 26.93
C SER A 78 18.21 -39.66 25.73
N LEU A 79 19.16 -38.83 25.27
CA LEU A 79 20.60 -38.92 25.62
C LEU A 79 21.51 -38.08 24.69
N ARG A 80 22.37 -37.28 25.36
CA ARG A 80 23.82 -37.05 25.14
C ARG A 80 24.35 -36.24 23.94
N SER A 81 25.31 -35.38 24.35
CA SER A 81 26.55 -34.93 23.67
C SER A 81 26.37 -34.16 22.36
N GLY A 82 26.94 -32.97 22.16
CA GLY A 82 28.30 -32.49 22.48
C GLY A 82 28.91 -31.92 21.18
N GLN A 83 29.86 -30.99 21.31
CA GLN A 83 30.63 -30.26 20.26
C GLN A 83 29.90 -29.05 19.63
N LEU A 84 30.34 -27.79 19.81
CA LEU A 84 31.61 -27.09 19.51
C LEU A 84 32.05 -27.09 18.03
N ALA A 85 32.38 -25.86 17.59
CA ALA A 85 33.14 -25.43 16.40
C ALA A 85 32.34 -25.41 15.07
N CYS A 86 32.47 -24.41 14.18
CA CYS A 86 33.44 -23.33 14.01
C CYS A 86 32.74 -21.98 13.75
#